data_AF-A0A0B2VVX8-F1
#
_entry.id   AF-A0A0B2VVX8-F1
#
_cell.length_a   1.000
_cell.length_b   1.000
_cell.length_c   1.000
_cell.angle_alpha   90.00
_cell.angle_beta   90.00
_cell.angle_gamma   90.00
#
_symmetry.space_group_name_H-M   'P 1'
#
loop_
_entity.id
_entity.type
_entity.pdbx_description
1 polymer ?
#
loop_
_entity_poly.entity_id
_entity_poly.type
_entity_poly.pdbx_seq_one_letter_code
_entity_poly.pdbx_strand_id
1 'polypeptide(L)'
;MHSMLSTIRGAIDLDASKINEQQSLTSKEKKTLQNHWPMMMECNPELFKKAWIRSAQRSTSIKKAFGMEENEDPEKNEQFMKLPLTIENFFKELIIDCECDERKIRPKCEQLGARHIDFSGRGFHSNFWDIFLVCMMEVIGECSMKCSENQKRVCVLAWNRLLNAVVKDMRAGYDNRRRSIGHRKSKQDE
;
A
#
# COMPACT_ATOMS: atom_id res chain seq x y z
N MET A 1 25.05 34.94 0.58
CA MET A 1 24.34 33.82 -0.09
C MET A 1 23.29 33.29 0.86
N HIS A 2 22.03 33.68 0.66
CA HIS A 2 20.89 33.24 1.47
C HIS A 2 20.50 31.81 1.07
N SER A 3 20.51 30.89 2.03
CA SER A 3 20.07 29.50 1.85
C SER A 3 18.55 29.43 1.95
N MET A 4 17.87 29.19 0.83
CA MET A 4 16.43 28.93 0.73
C MET A 4 16.15 27.42 0.79
N LEU A 5 16.28 26.80 1.97
CA LEU A 5 15.93 25.38 2.17
C LEU A 5 15.12 25.14 3.46
N SER A 6 14.23 26.07 3.83
CA SER A 6 13.47 25.97 5.11
C SER A 6 11.94 25.89 5.00
N THR A 7 11.35 25.61 3.83
CA THR A 7 9.87 25.75 3.69
C THR A 7 9.10 24.46 3.37
N ILE A 8 9.74 23.29 3.26
CA ILE A 8 9.03 22.03 2.94
C ILE A 8 8.90 21.09 4.16
N ARG A 9 9.28 21.54 5.37
CA ARG A 9 9.19 20.71 6.59
C ARG A 9 7.95 20.95 7.46
N GLY A 10 7.05 21.87 7.05
CA GLY A 10 5.97 22.37 7.91
C GLY A 10 4.53 21.96 7.55
N ALA A 11 4.31 21.01 6.63
CA ALA A 11 2.95 20.69 6.16
C ALA A 11 2.53 19.20 6.30
N ILE A 12 3.32 18.38 7.00
CA ILE A 12 2.94 16.99 7.31
C ILE A 12 3.25 16.74 8.79
N ASP A 13 2.58 17.48 9.67
CA ASP A 13 2.27 16.98 11.02
C ASP A 13 1.21 15.89 10.86
N LEU A 14 1.66 14.71 10.42
CA LEU A 14 0.94 13.47 10.69
C LEU A 14 1.17 13.17 12.16
N ASP A 15 0.39 13.81 13.01
CA ASP A 15 0.22 13.46 14.41
C ASP A 15 -0.25 12.00 14.46
N ALA A 16 0.71 11.08 14.59
CA ALA A 16 0.51 9.62 14.63
C ALA A 16 -0.48 9.19 15.72
N SER A 17 -0.80 10.11 16.63
CA SER A 17 -1.69 9.99 17.77
C SER A 17 -3.19 10.10 17.40
N LYS A 18 -3.55 10.54 16.18
CA LYS A 18 -4.95 10.70 15.72
C LYS A 18 -5.41 9.66 14.68
N ILE A 19 -4.74 8.51 14.61
CA ILE A 19 -5.10 7.38 13.71
C ILE A 19 -6.39 6.64 14.17
N ASN A 20 -7.11 7.13 15.19
CA ASN A 20 -8.06 6.29 15.94
C ASN A 20 -9.56 6.44 15.59
N GLU A 21 -9.92 7.05 14.46
CA GLU A 21 -11.22 6.79 13.81
C GLU A 21 -10.99 6.68 12.32
N GLN A 22 -10.73 5.46 11.86
CA GLN A 22 -10.51 5.19 10.46
C GLN A 22 -11.84 5.27 9.70
N GLN A 23 -12.20 6.49 9.32
CA GLN A 23 -13.41 6.81 8.58
C GLN A 23 -13.37 6.14 7.20
N SER A 24 -14.50 5.55 6.83
CA SER A 24 -14.78 5.10 5.46
C SER A 24 -14.54 6.20 4.43
N LEU A 25 -14.28 5.79 3.19
CA LEU A 25 -14.22 6.77 2.09
C LEU A 25 -15.60 7.37 1.89
N THR A 26 -15.66 8.70 1.86
CA THR A 26 -16.87 9.43 1.47
C THR A 26 -17.19 9.19 0.00
N SER A 27 -18.46 9.33 -0.39
CA SER A 27 -18.86 9.22 -1.81
C SER A 27 -18.09 10.17 -2.73
N LYS A 28 -17.67 11.33 -2.20
CA LYS A 28 -16.83 12.30 -2.93
C LYS A 28 -15.43 11.74 -3.17
N GLU A 29 -14.78 11.18 -2.15
CA GLU A 29 -13.45 10.58 -2.26
C GLU A 29 -13.43 9.38 -3.20
N LYS A 30 -14.46 8.52 -3.16
CA LYS A 30 -14.62 7.39 -4.10
C LYS A 30 -14.65 7.88 -5.55
N LYS A 31 -15.49 8.89 -5.84
CA LYS A 31 -15.56 9.52 -7.16
C LYS A 31 -14.24 10.20 -7.55
N THR A 32 -13.57 10.85 -6.59
CA THR A 32 -12.26 11.47 -6.84
C THR A 32 -11.25 10.43 -7.31
N LEU A 33 -11.13 9.28 -6.63
CA LEU A 33 -10.21 8.21 -7.01
C LEU A 33 -10.53 7.65 -8.40
N GLN A 34 -11.81 7.33 -8.65
CA GLN A 34 -12.27 6.80 -9.94
C GLN A 34 -11.96 7.77 -11.09
N ASN A 35 -12.28 9.05 -10.92
CA ASN A 35 -12.10 10.05 -11.98
C ASN A 35 -10.63 10.36 -12.27
N HIS A 36 -9.76 10.34 -11.25
CA HIS A 36 -8.34 10.68 -11.44
C HIS A 36 -7.49 9.48 -11.81
N TRP A 37 -7.94 8.25 -11.57
CA TRP A 37 -7.18 7.03 -11.86
C TRP A 37 -6.60 6.98 -13.28
N PRO A 38 -7.39 7.16 -14.37
CA PRO A 38 -6.84 7.07 -15.73
C PRO A 38 -5.73 8.08 -15.99
N MET A 39 -5.95 9.35 -15.62
CA MET A 39 -4.98 10.43 -15.80
C MET A 39 -3.72 10.21 -14.95
N MET A 40 -3.89 9.72 -13.72
CA MET A 40 -2.77 9.45 -12.82
C MET A 40 -1.87 8.35 -13.39
N MET A 41 -2.45 7.27 -13.92
CA MET A 41 -1.69 6.18 -14.53
C MET A 41 -1.04 6.60 -15.86
N GLU A 42 -1.71 7.42 -16.68
CA GLU A 42 -1.14 7.98 -17.91
C GLU A 42 0.07 8.87 -17.62
N CYS A 43 -0.02 9.76 -16.62
CA CYS A 43 1.07 10.67 -16.25
C CYS A 43 2.19 9.97 -15.46
N ASN A 44 1.91 8.82 -14.83
CA ASN A 44 2.82 8.17 -13.89
C ASN A 44 2.82 6.63 -14.11
N PRO A 45 3.26 6.12 -15.28
CA PRO A 45 3.17 4.70 -15.61
C PRO A 45 3.96 3.80 -14.65
N GLU A 46 5.05 4.32 -14.06
CA GLU A 46 5.93 3.59 -13.15
C GLU A 46 5.60 3.81 -11.67
N LEU A 47 4.40 4.29 -11.34
CA LEU A 47 4.01 4.63 -9.95
C LEU A 47 4.22 3.43 -9.01
N PHE A 48 3.64 2.28 -9.33
CA PHE A 48 3.71 1.08 -8.49
C PHE A 48 5.13 0.48 -8.47
N LYS A 49 5.87 0.52 -9.59
CA LYS A 49 7.28 0.11 -9.65
C LYS A 49 8.12 0.95 -8.68
N LYS A 50 7.99 2.28 -8.74
CA LYS A 50 8.73 3.21 -7.87
C LYS A 50 8.43 2.96 -6.39
N ALA A 51 7.16 2.81 -6.02
CA ALA A 51 6.76 2.53 -4.63
C ALA A 51 7.33 1.19 -4.14
N TRP A 52 7.30 0.17 -4.99
CA TRP A 52 7.79 -1.16 -4.67
C TRP A 52 9.31 -1.21 -4.47
N ILE A 53 10.08 -0.59 -5.38
CA ILE A 53 11.54 -0.49 -5.26
C ILE A 53 11.93 0.30 -4.02
N ARG A 54 11.29 1.45 -3.76
CA ARG A 54 11.53 2.25 -2.54
C ARG A 54 11.30 1.44 -1.27
N SER A 55 10.32 0.54 -1.27
CA SER A 55 10.04 -0.33 -0.12
C SER A 55 11.21 -1.28 0.15
N ALA A 56 11.78 -1.91 -0.89
CA ALA A 56 12.97 -2.76 -0.73
C ALA A 56 14.24 -1.98 -0.38
N GLN A 57 14.37 -0.72 -0.84
CA GLN A 57 15.48 0.15 -0.43
C GLN A 57 15.38 0.57 1.04
N ARG A 58 14.15 0.72 1.55
CA ARG A 58 13.87 1.11 2.94
C ARG A 58 13.95 -0.06 3.93
N SER A 59 13.90 -1.31 3.44
CA SER A 59 13.82 -2.49 4.30
C SER A 59 14.55 -3.70 3.72
N THR A 60 15.62 -4.09 4.41
CA THR A 60 16.38 -5.31 4.10
C THR A 60 15.56 -6.58 4.34
N SER A 61 14.56 -6.55 5.22
CA SER A 61 13.64 -7.69 5.41
C SER A 61 12.75 -7.91 4.20
N ILE A 62 12.31 -6.84 3.52
CA ILE A 62 11.60 -6.97 2.24
C ILE A 62 12.51 -7.66 1.22
N LYS A 63 13.77 -7.24 1.10
CA LYS A 63 14.74 -7.92 0.21
C LYS A 63 14.89 -9.40 0.52
N LYS A 64 15.12 -9.74 1.79
CA LYS A 64 15.27 -11.13 2.26
C LYS A 64 14.06 -12.01 1.95
N ALA A 65 12.85 -11.48 2.00
CA ALA A 65 11.64 -12.24 1.67
C ALA A 65 11.56 -12.72 0.21
N PHE A 66 12.36 -12.10 -0.68
CA PHE A 66 12.53 -12.49 -2.08
C PHE A 66 13.88 -13.16 -2.35
N GLY A 67 14.63 -13.51 -1.30
CA GLY A 67 15.94 -14.14 -1.43
C GLY A 67 17.03 -13.21 -1.98
N MET A 68 16.82 -11.89 -1.91
CA MET A 68 17.81 -10.92 -2.36
C MET A 68 18.89 -10.68 -1.31
N GLU A 69 20.12 -10.46 -1.76
CA GLU A 69 21.20 -9.96 -0.92
C GLU A 69 20.94 -8.50 -0.50
N GLU A 70 21.55 -8.07 0.62
CA GLU A 70 21.32 -6.72 1.16
C GLU A 70 21.69 -5.62 0.15
N ASN A 71 22.79 -5.80 -0.58
CA ASN A 71 23.30 -4.86 -1.58
C ASN A 71 22.81 -5.16 -3.00
N GLU A 72 21.95 -6.18 -3.18
CA GLU A 72 21.36 -6.47 -4.48
C GLU A 72 20.44 -5.32 -4.91
N ASP A 73 20.53 -4.97 -6.19
CA ASP A 73 19.63 -4.02 -6.83
C ASP A 73 18.27 -4.69 -7.08
N PRO A 74 17.17 -4.23 -6.46
CA PRO A 74 15.85 -4.86 -6.61
C PRO A 74 15.37 -4.93 -8.06
N GLU A 75 15.84 -4.04 -8.93
CA GLU A 75 15.47 -4.05 -10.35
C GLU A 75 16.03 -5.26 -11.12
N LYS A 76 17.09 -5.89 -10.60
CA LYS A 76 17.71 -7.07 -11.21
C LYS A 76 17.03 -8.38 -10.79
N ASN A 77 16.18 -8.35 -9.76
CA ASN A 77 15.49 -9.53 -9.28
C ASN A 77 14.17 -9.75 -10.04
N GLU A 78 14.14 -10.71 -10.95
CA GLU A 78 12.97 -10.98 -11.80
C GLU A 78 11.70 -11.32 -11.01
N GLN A 79 11.81 -12.04 -9.89
CA GLN A 79 10.65 -12.40 -9.08
C GLN A 79 10.06 -11.16 -8.40
N PHE A 80 10.92 -10.30 -7.87
CA PHE A 80 10.54 -9.03 -7.27
C PHE A 80 9.85 -8.11 -8.29
N MET A 81 10.38 -8.06 -9.52
CA MET A 81 9.89 -7.20 -10.59
C MET A 81 8.59 -7.65 -11.26
N LYS A 82 8.06 -8.84 -10.92
CA LYS A 82 6.70 -9.27 -11.35
C LYS A 82 5.57 -8.62 -10.54
N LEU A 83 5.87 -8.12 -9.34
CA LEU A 83 4.85 -7.61 -8.43
C LEU A 83 4.29 -6.23 -8.76
N PRO A 84 5.04 -5.24 -9.28
CA PRO A 84 4.48 -3.93 -9.60
C PRO A 84 3.18 -3.97 -10.40
N LEU A 85 3.14 -4.77 -11.48
CA LEU A 85 1.94 -4.94 -12.30
C LEU A 85 0.80 -5.65 -11.55
N THR A 86 1.13 -6.61 -10.68
CA THR A 86 0.14 -7.30 -9.84
C THR A 86 -0.49 -6.34 -8.84
N ILE A 87 0.32 -5.46 -8.24
CA ILE A 87 -0.13 -4.43 -7.30
C ILE A 87 -1.00 -3.40 -8.04
N GLU A 88 -0.57 -2.93 -9.21
CA GLU A 88 -1.35 -2.02 -10.04
C GLU A 88 -2.73 -2.59 -10.37
N ASN A 89 -2.77 -3.83 -10.87
CA ASN A 89 -4.01 -4.50 -11.21
C ASN A 89 -4.92 -4.67 -9.99
N PHE A 90 -4.37 -4.96 -8.82
CA PHE A 90 -5.14 -5.01 -7.58
C PHE A 90 -5.79 -3.67 -7.26
N PHE A 91 -5.04 -2.56 -7.29
CA PHE A 91 -5.62 -1.24 -7.03
C PHE A 91 -6.61 -0.78 -8.11
N LYS A 92 -6.36 -1.13 -9.38
CA LYS A 92 -7.33 -0.92 -10.46
C LYS A 92 -8.64 -1.64 -10.15
N GLU A 93 -8.57 -2.90 -9.74
CA GLU A 93 -9.74 -3.69 -9.37
C GLU A 93 -10.49 -3.06 -8.19
N LEU A 94 -9.78 -2.56 -7.17
CA LEU A 94 -10.43 -1.90 -6.03
C LEU A 94 -11.11 -0.58 -6.43
N ILE A 95 -10.45 0.24 -7.25
CA ILE A 95 -10.90 1.60 -7.56
C ILE A 95 -11.95 1.60 -8.66
N ILE A 96 -11.74 0.84 -9.73
CA ILE A 96 -12.57 0.84 -10.94
C ILE A 96 -13.63 -0.25 -10.86
N ASP A 97 -13.23 -1.51 -10.70
CA ASP A 97 -14.16 -2.63 -10.82
C ASP A 97 -15.06 -2.78 -9.57
N CYS A 98 -14.47 -2.51 -8.39
CA CYS A 98 -15.19 -2.49 -7.12
C CYS A 98 -15.75 -1.10 -6.78
N GLU A 99 -15.43 -0.06 -7.54
CA GLU A 99 -15.92 1.32 -7.35
C GLU A 99 -15.68 1.88 -5.94
N CYS A 100 -14.63 1.43 -5.26
CA CYS A 100 -14.39 1.73 -3.84
C CYS A 100 -15.55 1.30 -2.91
N ASP A 101 -16.33 0.28 -3.28
CA ASP A 101 -17.35 -0.33 -2.43
C ASP A 101 -16.69 -1.24 -1.39
N GLU A 102 -16.80 -0.86 -0.12
CA GLU A 102 -16.23 -1.58 1.01
C GLU A 102 -16.71 -3.03 1.10
N ARG A 103 -17.95 -3.31 0.69
CA ARG A 103 -18.50 -4.67 0.71
C ARG A 103 -17.80 -5.57 -0.31
N LYS A 104 -17.33 -5.01 -1.42
CA LYS A 104 -16.59 -5.71 -2.48
C LYS A 104 -15.10 -5.78 -2.18
N ILE A 105 -14.52 -4.68 -1.67
CA ILE A 105 -13.09 -4.54 -1.38
C ILE A 105 -12.68 -5.42 -0.21
N ARG A 106 -13.41 -5.37 0.91
CA ARG A 106 -12.99 -6.00 2.16
C ARG A 106 -12.67 -7.49 2.00
N PRO A 107 -13.54 -8.33 1.38
CA PRO A 107 -13.23 -9.75 1.19
C PRO A 107 -11.96 -9.99 0.35
N LYS A 108 -11.69 -9.15 -0.66
CA LYS A 108 -10.48 -9.24 -1.50
C LYS A 108 -9.22 -8.92 -0.70
N CYS A 109 -9.26 -7.86 0.11
CA CYS A 109 -8.17 -7.48 1.01
C CYS A 109 -7.92 -8.54 2.07
N GLU A 110 -8.96 -9.06 2.72
CA GLU A 110 -8.83 -10.14 3.71
C GLU A 110 -8.25 -11.41 3.06
N GLN A 111 -8.71 -11.80 1.87
CA GLN A 111 -8.17 -12.94 1.14
C GLN A 111 -6.70 -12.73 0.74
N LEU A 112 -6.34 -11.52 0.28
CA LEU A 112 -4.95 -11.19 -0.02
C LEU A 112 -4.08 -11.26 1.24
N GLY A 113 -4.52 -10.67 2.35
CA GLY A 113 -3.85 -10.74 3.64
C GLY A 113 -3.66 -12.17 4.14
N ALA A 114 -4.68 -13.02 4.02
CA ALA A 114 -4.60 -14.43 4.40
C ALA A 114 -3.54 -15.20 3.59
N ARG A 115 -3.41 -14.93 2.29
CA ARG A 115 -2.36 -15.53 1.43
C ARG A 115 -0.94 -15.14 1.86
N HIS A 116 -0.77 -13.98 2.51
CA HIS A 116 0.56 -13.55 2.95
C HIS A 116 1.15 -14.42 4.09
N ILE A 117 0.31 -15.20 4.79
CA ILE A 117 0.77 -16.17 5.78
C ILE A 117 1.71 -17.21 5.15
N ASP A 118 1.47 -17.59 3.90
CA ASP A 118 2.27 -18.60 3.20
C ASP A 118 3.72 -18.13 2.98
N PHE A 119 3.99 -16.82 3.10
CA PHE A 119 5.33 -16.23 3.01
C PHE A 119 5.98 -15.99 4.37
N SER A 120 5.31 -16.26 5.50
CA SER A 120 5.87 -16.07 6.85
C SER A 120 7.15 -16.88 7.06
N GLY A 121 7.21 -18.10 6.51
CA GLY A 121 8.42 -18.95 6.52
C GLY A 121 9.58 -18.40 5.69
N ARG A 122 9.34 -17.42 4.80
CA ARG A 122 10.37 -16.70 4.04
C ARG A 122 10.76 -15.38 4.69
N GLY A 123 10.32 -15.13 5.93
CA GLY A 123 10.61 -13.89 6.65
C GLY A 123 9.63 -12.74 6.38
N PHE A 124 8.47 -12.99 5.77
CA PHE A 124 7.43 -11.99 5.66
C PHE A 124 6.89 -11.59 7.04
N HIS A 125 6.72 -10.29 7.27
CA HIS A 125 6.13 -9.72 8.48
C HIS A 125 5.06 -8.68 8.12
N SER A 126 3.98 -8.60 8.90
CA SER A 126 2.85 -7.69 8.62
C SER A 126 3.21 -6.20 8.67
N ASN A 127 4.36 -5.84 9.26
CA ASN A 127 4.92 -4.48 9.21
C ASN A 127 5.43 -4.09 7.82
N PHE A 128 5.59 -5.04 6.88
CA PHE A 128 5.93 -4.76 5.49
C PHE A 128 4.87 -3.86 4.84
N TRP A 129 3.61 -4.04 5.24
CA TRP A 129 2.51 -3.21 4.74
C TRP A 129 2.60 -1.76 5.19
N ASP A 130 3.15 -1.49 6.39
CA ASP A 130 3.38 -0.11 6.83
C ASP A 130 4.47 0.55 5.98
N ILE A 131 5.59 -0.16 5.78
CA ILE A 131 6.70 0.32 4.95
C ILE A 131 6.20 0.61 3.53
N PHE A 132 5.48 -0.34 2.94
CA PHE A 132 4.90 -0.19 1.60
C PHE A 132 3.89 0.97 1.54
N LEU A 133 3.01 1.12 2.53
CA LEU A 133 2.04 2.21 2.59
C LEU A 133 2.74 3.57 2.61
N VAL A 134 3.77 3.75 3.42
CA VAL A 134 4.53 5.01 3.48
C VAL A 134 5.20 5.29 2.14
N CYS A 135 5.88 4.31 1.54
CA CYS A 135 6.52 4.47 0.23
C CYS A 135 5.49 4.79 -0.88
N MET A 136 4.33 4.16 -0.84
CA MET A 136 3.24 4.40 -1.78
C MET A 136 2.71 5.84 -1.64
N MET A 137 2.49 6.31 -0.41
CA MET A 137 2.02 7.67 -0.14
C MET A 137 3.02 8.75 -0.57
N GLU A 138 4.31 8.53 -0.35
CA GLU A 138 5.38 9.43 -0.84
C GLU A 138 5.34 9.53 -2.38
N VAL A 139 5.28 8.39 -3.08
CA VAL A 139 5.23 8.36 -4.54
C VAL A 139 3.95 9.01 -5.07
N ILE A 140 2.80 8.77 -4.43
CA ILE A 140 1.54 9.44 -4.78
C ILE A 140 1.64 10.97 -4.60
N GLY A 141 2.29 11.45 -3.53
CA GLY A 141 2.52 12.87 -3.32
C GLY A 141 3.38 13.53 -4.42
N GLU A 142 4.34 12.77 -4.96
CA GLU A 142 5.22 13.18 -6.05
C GLU A 142 4.59 13.07 -7.44
N CYS A 143 3.43 12.40 -7.58
CA CYS A 143 2.81 12.19 -8.88
C CYS A 143 2.47 13.51 -9.58
N SER A 144 2.73 13.52 -10.89
CA SER A 144 2.27 14.58 -11.78
C SER A 144 0.77 14.41 -12.00
N MET A 145 0.01 15.48 -11.81
CA MET A 145 -1.44 15.48 -12.00
C MET A 145 -1.86 16.72 -12.77
N LYS A 146 -2.62 16.53 -13.86
CA LYS A 146 -3.19 17.62 -14.66
C LYS A 146 -4.46 18.19 -13.98
N CYS A 147 -4.34 18.65 -12.74
CA CYS A 147 -5.42 19.21 -11.94
C CYS A 147 -4.92 20.35 -11.04
N SER A 148 -5.84 21.06 -10.37
CA SER A 148 -5.46 22.06 -9.37
C SER A 148 -4.80 21.41 -8.13
N GLU A 149 -3.98 22.18 -7.41
CA GLU A 149 -3.35 21.74 -6.16
C GLU A 149 -4.37 21.28 -5.11
N ASN A 150 -5.54 21.94 -5.05
CA ASN A 150 -6.61 21.53 -4.16
C ASN A 150 -7.18 20.15 -4.55
N GLN A 151 -7.40 19.89 -5.85
CA GLN A 151 -7.83 18.58 -6.33
C GLN A 151 -6.77 17.51 -6.07
N LYS A 152 -5.48 17.83 -6.27
CA LYS A 152 -4.37 16.95 -5.94
C LYS A 152 -4.39 16.59 -4.46
N ARG A 153 -4.52 17.57 -3.55
CA ARG A 153 -4.62 17.34 -2.11
C ARG A 153 -5.78 16.42 -1.73
N VAL A 154 -6.96 16.63 -2.31
CA VAL A 154 -8.13 15.74 -2.08
C VAL A 154 -7.87 14.32 -2.58
N CYS A 155 -7.23 14.18 -3.75
CA CYS A 155 -6.85 12.87 -4.30
C CYS A 155 -5.87 12.13 -3.38
N VAL A 156 -4.82 12.82 -2.90
CA VAL A 156 -3.82 12.26 -1.96
C VAL A 156 -4.49 11.81 -0.65
N LEU A 157 -5.42 12.60 -0.11
CA LEU A 157 -6.17 12.23 1.10
C LEU A 157 -7.06 11.01 0.87
N ALA A 158 -7.74 10.92 -0.28
CA ALA A 158 -8.56 9.77 -0.63
C ALA A 158 -7.71 8.49 -0.77
N TRP A 159 -6.54 8.61 -1.38
CA TRP A 159 -5.54 7.53 -1.46
C TRP A 159 -5.08 7.07 -0.09
N ASN A 160 -4.77 8.01 0.81
CA ASN A 160 -4.39 7.68 2.19
C ASN A 160 -5.47 6.86 2.88
N ARG A 161 -6.75 7.27 2.77
CA ARG A 161 -7.87 6.53 3.37
C ARG A 161 -8.03 5.14 2.76
N LEU A 162 -7.94 5.01 1.43
CA LEU A 162 -8.00 3.72 0.74
C LEU A 162 -6.88 2.78 1.19
N LEU A 163 -5.62 3.25 1.18
CA LEU A 163 -4.46 2.43 1.57
C LEU A 163 -4.55 1.96 3.01
N ASN A 164 -4.92 2.85 3.93
CA ASN A 164 -5.13 2.46 5.32
C ASN A 164 -6.24 1.41 5.45
N ALA A 165 -7.35 1.54 4.71
CA ALA A 165 -8.44 0.56 4.73
C ALA A 165 -7.98 -0.81 4.19
N VAL A 166 -7.24 -0.82 3.08
CA VAL A 166 -6.64 -2.02 2.51
C VAL A 166 -5.74 -2.72 3.52
N VAL A 167 -4.80 -2.00 4.16
CA VAL A 167 -3.88 -2.59 5.14
C VAL A 167 -4.62 -3.12 6.37
N LYS A 168 -5.64 -2.40 6.86
CA LYS A 168 -6.49 -2.85 7.96
C LYS A 168 -7.18 -4.19 7.63
N ASP A 169 -7.80 -4.28 6.46
CA ASP A 169 -8.53 -5.48 6.05
C ASP A 169 -7.57 -6.65 5.73
N MET A 170 -6.41 -6.36 5.14
CA MET A 170 -5.34 -7.36 4.96
C MET A 170 -4.85 -7.93 6.29
N ARG A 171 -4.64 -7.09 7.32
CA ARG A 171 -4.30 -7.54 8.66
C ARG A 171 -5.37 -8.44 9.27
N ALA A 172 -6.64 -8.05 9.13
CA ALA A 172 -7.75 -8.86 9.61
C ALA A 172 -7.73 -10.27 8.97
N GLY A 173 -7.55 -10.36 7.65
CA GLY A 173 -7.43 -11.63 6.94
C GLY A 173 -6.22 -12.47 7.39
N TYR A 174 -5.07 -11.84 7.54
CA TYR A 174 -3.84 -12.47 8.00
C TYR A 174 -3.97 -13.03 9.42
N ASP A 175 -4.48 -12.24 10.35
CA ASP A 175 -4.67 -12.65 11.75
C ASP A 175 -5.72 -13.75 11.90
N ASN A 176 -6.80 -13.69 11.12
CA ASN A 176 -7.79 -14.76 11.08
C ASN A 176 -7.16 -16.08 10.59
N ARG A 177 -6.39 -16.03 9.50
CA ARG A 177 -5.70 -17.22 8.97
C ARG A 177 -4.65 -17.74 9.96
N ARG A 178 -3.84 -16.87 10.56
CA ARG A 178 -2.84 -17.22 11.57
C ARG A 178 -3.45 -17.94 12.76
N ARG A 179 -4.54 -17.39 13.33
CA ARG A 179 -5.28 -18.02 14.44
C ARG A 179 -5.86 -19.38 14.05
N SER A 180 -6.43 -19.50 12.85
CA SER A 180 -7.01 -20.77 12.37
C SER A 180 -5.98 -21.90 12.24
N ILE A 181 -4.74 -21.58 11.84
CA ILE A 181 -3.65 -22.56 11.74
C ILE A 181 -3.18 -22.97 13.14
N GLY A 182 -3.04 -22.01 14.06
CA GLY A 182 -2.68 -22.29 15.46
C GLY A 182 -3.65 -23.25 16.14
N HIS A 183 -4.96 -23.04 15.97
CA HIS A 183 -6.01 -23.90 16.54
C HIS A 183 -6.04 -25.31 15.92
N ARG A 184 -5.58 -25.49 14.67
CA ARG A 184 -5.50 -26.81 14.03
C ARG A 184 -4.33 -27.63 14.55
N LYS A 185 -3.19 -27.00 14.83
CA LYS A 185 -2.02 -27.67 15.40
C LYS A 185 -2.29 -28.16 16.82
N SER A 186 -2.92 -27.33 17.67
CA SER A 186 -3.23 -27.73 19.05
C SER A 186 -4.19 -28.91 19.18
N LYS A 187 -5.03 -29.19 18.16
CA LYS A 187 -5.94 -30.34 18.13
C LYS A 187 -5.32 -31.62 17.55
N GLN A 188 -4.13 -31.55 16.96
CA GLN A 188 -3.40 -32.72 16.45
C GLN A 188 -2.38 -33.25 17.45
N ASP A 189 -2.05 -32.46 18.47
CA ASP A 189 -1.11 -32.80 19.54
C ASP A 189 -1.82 -33.23 20.86
N GLU A 190 -3.16 -33.35 20.83
CA GLU A 190 -4.03 -33.93 21.89
C GLU A 190 -4.50 -35.33 21.48
#